data_AF-A0A7K1BP30-F1
#
_entry.id   AF-A0A7K1BP30-F1
#
_cell.length_a   1.000
_cell.length_b   1.000
_cell.length_c   1.000
_cell.angle_alpha   90.00
_cell.angle_beta   90.00
_cell.angle_gamma   90.00
#
_symmetry.space_group_name_H-M   'P 1'
#
loop_
_entity.id
_entity.type
_entity.pdbx_description
1 polymer ?
#
loop_
_entity_poly.entity_id
_entity_poly.type
_entity_poly.pdbx_seq_one_letter_code
_entity_poly.pdbx_strand_id
1 'polypeptide(L)'
;MSSVTAIVAIGSMHPNDGCINPSHIALLHEGSRAAWTLHDLSEHPEARRKWMPESPDLIAPTLINEILPLCHAHAVSATLVHNSWLRAEDLQALTEIDVEINRPSWSRIFSGWSNDWIVKDKER
;
A
#
# COMPACT_ATOMS: atom_id res chain seq x y z
N MET A 1 0.15 -15.46 -11.11
CA MET A 1 -0.31 -15.22 -9.72
C MET A 1 -0.03 -13.77 -9.38
N SER A 2 -0.86 -13.18 -8.52
CA SER A 2 -0.77 -11.79 -8.08
C SER A 2 -0.70 -11.80 -6.56
N SER A 3 0.24 -11.07 -5.98
CA SER A 3 0.41 -10.91 -4.53
C SER A 3 0.22 -9.45 -4.14
N VAL A 4 -0.32 -9.22 -2.95
CA VAL A 4 -0.32 -7.87 -2.37
C VAL A 4 1.10 -7.52 -1.98
N THR A 5 1.60 -6.42 -2.53
CA THR A 5 2.98 -5.95 -2.36
C THR A 5 3.05 -4.59 -1.68
N ALA A 6 1.96 -3.82 -1.70
CA ALA A 6 1.78 -2.66 -0.84
C ALA A 6 0.38 -2.60 -0.24
N ILE A 7 0.31 -2.16 1.02
CA ILE A 7 -0.93 -1.85 1.74
C ILE A 7 -0.83 -0.40 2.17
N VAL A 8 -1.74 0.46 1.71
CA VAL A 8 -1.74 1.89 2.01
C VAL A 8 -3.03 2.22 2.74
N ALA A 9 -2.93 2.50 4.03
CA ALA A 9 -4.00 3.13 4.79
C ALA A 9 -4.04 4.62 4.45
N ILE A 10 -5.23 5.13 4.15
CA ILE A 10 -5.45 6.52 3.71
C ILE A 10 -6.49 7.15 4.64
N GLY A 11 -6.24 8.36 5.11
CA GLY A 11 -7.18 9.06 5.98
C GLY A 11 -6.63 10.37 6.49
N SER A 12 -6.76 10.59 7.80
CA SER A 12 -6.23 11.77 8.51
C SER A 12 -5.46 11.34 9.75
N MET A 13 -4.63 12.22 10.28
CA MET A 13 -3.99 11.99 11.58
C MET A 13 -5.02 12.10 12.71
N HIS A 14 -5.00 11.14 13.62
CA HIS A 14 -5.78 11.21 14.83
C HIS A 14 -5.16 12.27 15.77
N PRO A 15 -5.97 13.21 16.29
CA PRO A 15 -5.46 14.43 16.94
C PRO A 15 -4.71 14.19 18.25
N ASN A 16 -4.86 13.02 18.87
CA ASN A 16 -4.37 12.79 20.24
C ASN A 16 -3.16 11.85 20.35
N ASP A 17 -2.93 10.96 19.38
CA ASP A 17 -1.90 9.92 19.47
C ASP A 17 -0.95 9.91 18.27
N GLY A 18 -1.21 10.72 17.23
CA GLY A 18 -0.38 10.76 16.04
C GLY A 18 -0.46 9.46 15.22
N CYS A 19 -1.47 8.63 15.44
CA CYS A 19 -1.76 7.47 14.58
C CYS A 19 -2.64 7.92 13.40
N ILE A 20 -2.62 7.17 12.29
CA ILE A 20 -3.57 7.40 11.21
C ILE A 20 -4.96 6.91 11.63
N ASN A 21 -6.00 7.71 11.37
CA ASN A 21 -7.40 7.31 11.38
C ASN A 21 -7.82 6.99 9.93
N PRO A 22 -7.77 5.71 9.50
CA PRO A 22 -7.98 5.35 8.11
C PRO A 22 -9.45 5.43 7.72
N SER A 23 -9.75 6.13 6.64
CA SER A 23 -11.06 6.08 5.97
C SER A 23 -11.05 5.09 4.81
N HIS A 24 -9.89 4.82 4.22
CA HIS A 24 -9.74 3.91 3.10
C HIS A 24 -8.48 3.04 3.20
N ILE A 25 -8.49 1.93 2.47
CA ILE A 25 -7.31 1.10 2.22
C ILE A 25 -7.12 0.91 0.72
N ALA A 26 -5.97 1.31 0.20
CA ALA A 26 -5.52 0.95 -1.15
C ALA A 26 -4.55 -0.23 -1.08
N LEU A 27 -4.82 -1.27 -1.87
CA LEU A 27 -3.98 -2.45 -1.98
C LEU A 27 -3.35 -2.48 -3.37
N LEU A 28 -2.03 -2.58 -3.42
CA LEU A 28 -1.30 -2.82 -4.66
C LEU A 28 -1.07 -4.31 -4.82
N HIS A 29 -1.51 -4.83 -5.95
CA HIS A 29 -1.40 -6.22 -6.37
C HIS A 29 -0.39 -6.28 -7.51
N GLU A 30 0.71 -7.00 -7.33
CA GLU A 30 1.77 -7.14 -8.33
C GLU A 30 2.03 -8.61 -8.67
N GLY A 31 2.48 -8.84 -9.90
CA GLY A 31 2.59 -10.17 -10.50
C GLY A 31 2.73 -10.03 -12.02
N SER A 32 1.89 -10.72 -12.79
CA SER A 32 1.90 -10.57 -14.26
C SER A 32 1.34 -9.23 -14.74
N ARG A 33 0.48 -8.57 -13.94
CA ARG A 33 -0.03 -7.22 -14.17
C ARG A 33 -0.27 -6.54 -12.84
N ALA A 34 0.08 -5.26 -12.74
CA ALA A 34 -0.19 -4.45 -11.55
C ALA A 34 -1.67 -4.07 -11.49
N ALA A 35 -2.22 -3.99 -10.28
CA ALA A 35 -3.53 -3.43 -10.05
C ALA A 35 -3.62 -2.79 -8.67
N TRP A 36 -4.26 -1.62 -8.61
CA TRP A 36 -4.71 -1.02 -7.37
C TRP A 36 -6.15 -1.41 -7.09
N THR A 37 -6.48 -1.73 -5.84
CA THR A 37 -7.86 -1.84 -5.38
C THR A 37 -8.08 -0.98 -4.16
N LEU A 38 -9.10 -0.13 -4.19
CA LEU A 38 -9.47 0.75 -3.10
C LEU A 38 -10.69 0.18 -2.36
N HIS A 39 -10.60 0.18 -1.04
CA HIS A 39 -11.64 -0.23 -0.12
C HIS A 39 -12.01 0.96 0.76
N ASP A 40 -13.29 1.31 0.78
CA ASP A 40 -13.86 2.26 1.73
C ASP A 40 -14.13 1.54 3.06
N LEU A 41 -13.70 2.14 4.17
CA LEU A 41 -13.87 1.61 5.53
C LEU A 41 -15.02 2.28 6.29
N SER A 42 -15.75 3.19 5.67
CA SER A 42 -16.90 3.86 6.28
C SER A 42 -18.04 2.87 6.61
N GLU A 43 -18.99 3.31 7.44
CA GLU A 43 -20.18 2.52 7.79
C GLU A 43 -21.06 2.17 6.57
N HIS A 44 -20.93 2.95 5.49
CA HIS A 44 -21.67 2.78 4.25
C HIS A 44 -20.71 2.74 3.05
N PRO A 45 -19.96 1.64 2.90
CA PRO A 45 -18.86 1.58 1.97
C PRO A 45 -19.33 1.77 0.53
N GLU A 46 -18.68 2.67 -0.20
CA GLU A 46 -18.86 2.75 -1.65
C GLU A 46 -18.34 1.48 -2.36
N ALA A 47 -18.81 1.25 -3.59
CA ALA A 47 -18.37 0.13 -4.41
C ALA A 47 -16.84 0.12 -4.58
N ARG A 48 -16.23 -1.06 -4.40
CA ARG A 48 -14.79 -1.30 -4.59
C ARG A 48 -14.34 -0.79 -5.97
N ARG A 49 -13.34 0.11 -5.98
CA ARG A 49 -12.75 0.63 -7.21
C ARG A 49 -11.43 -0.06 -7.53
N LYS A 50 -11.11 -0.17 -8.82
CA LYS A 50 -9.91 -0.84 -9.32
C LYS A 50 -9.25 -0.02 -10.42
N TRP A 51 -7.93 0.10 -10.36
CA TRP A 51 -7.09 0.67 -11.41
C TRP A 51 -6.08 -0.36 -11.88
N MET A 52 -5.72 -0.30 -13.15
CA MET A 52 -4.76 -1.21 -13.77
C MET A 52 -3.69 -0.39 -14.49
N PRO A 53 -2.64 0.06 -13.79
CA PRO A 53 -1.54 0.79 -14.41
C PRO A 53 -0.94 0.00 -15.58
N GLU A 54 -0.70 0.66 -16.70
CA GLU A 54 -0.21 0.01 -17.93
C GLU A 54 1.28 -0.35 -17.85
N SER A 55 2.03 0.31 -16.97
CA SER A 55 3.46 0.07 -16.73
C SER A 55 3.83 0.27 -15.27
N PRO A 56 5.00 -0.25 -14.82
CA PRO A 56 5.50 -0.01 -13.46
C PRO A 56 5.66 1.47 -13.11
N ASP A 57 6.06 2.30 -14.08
CA ASP A 57 6.27 3.74 -13.87
C ASP A 57 4.96 4.49 -13.57
N LEU A 58 3.81 3.89 -13.86
CA LEU A 58 2.49 4.46 -13.57
C LEU A 58 1.92 4.01 -12.21
N ILE A 59 2.59 3.11 -11.48
CA ILE A 59 2.08 2.59 -10.20
C ILE A 59 1.94 3.72 -9.16
N ALA A 60 3.00 4.50 -8.96
CA ALA A 60 2.97 5.62 -8.02
C ALA A 60 2.10 6.79 -8.52
N PRO A 61 2.21 7.24 -9.79
CA PRO A 61 1.30 8.24 -10.34
C PRO A 61 -0.18 7.90 -10.20
N THR A 62 -0.60 6.64 -10.42
CA THR A 62 -2.00 6.24 -10.23
C THR A 62 -2.43 6.37 -8.76
N LEU A 63 -1.59 5.97 -7.80
CA LEU A 63 -1.89 6.19 -6.38
C LEU A 63 -2.06 7.69 -6.10
N ILE A 64 -1.06 8.48 -6.48
CA ILE A 64 -0.93 9.89 -6.07
C ILE A 64 -1.97 10.78 -6.76
N ASN A 65 -2.16 10.60 -8.06
CA ASN A 65 -2.96 11.52 -8.88
C ASN A 65 -4.41 11.08 -9.05
N GLU A 66 -4.70 9.79 -8.85
CA GLU A 66 -6.06 9.25 -9.07
C GLU A 66 -6.69 8.77 -7.77
N ILE A 67 -5.97 8.01 -6.94
CA ILE A 67 -6.56 7.38 -5.76
C ILE A 67 -6.64 8.36 -4.57
N LEU A 68 -5.52 8.97 -4.18
CA LEU A 68 -5.47 9.86 -3.02
C LEU A 68 -6.46 11.04 -3.10
N PRO A 69 -6.67 11.70 -4.26
CA PRO A 69 -7.63 12.80 -4.36
C PRO A 69 -9.08 12.36 -4.13
N LEU A 70 -9.44 11.13 -4.52
CA LEU A 70 -10.78 10.57 -4.30
C LEU A 70 -11.06 10.31 -2.82
N CYS A 71 -10.03 10.04 -2.04
CA CYS A 71 -10.14 9.77 -0.61
C CYS A 71 -10.08 11.03 0.26
N HIS A 72 -9.87 12.21 -0.35
CA HIS A 72 -9.56 13.45 0.38
C HIS A 72 -8.44 13.24 1.41
N ALA A 73 -7.36 12.57 0.97
CA ALA A 73 -6.28 12.13 1.84
C ALA A 73 -5.57 13.33 2.50
N HIS A 74 -5.42 13.27 3.83
CA HIS A 74 -4.57 14.17 4.61
C HIS A 74 -3.37 13.45 5.25
N ALA A 75 -3.43 12.13 5.32
CA ALA A 75 -2.38 11.27 5.82
C ALA A 75 -2.40 9.91 5.11
N VAL A 76 -1.23 9.29 4.97
CA VAL A 76 -1.07 7.92 4.49
C VAL A 76 -0.09 7.12 5.36
N SER A 77 -0.41 5.85 5.60
CA SER A 77 0.52 4.88 6.19
C SER A 77 0.67 3.70 5.25
N ALA A 78 1.87 3.55 4.68
CA ALA A 78 2.15 2.60 3.60
C ALA A 78 3.08 1.48 4.09
N THR A 79 2.59 0.25 4.07
CA THR A 79 3.41 -0.94 4.26
C THR A 79 3.88 -1.48 2.92
N LEU A 80 5.19 -1.46 2.67
CA LEU A 80 5.82 -1.91 1.42
C LEU A 80 6.55 -3.23 1.62
N VAL A 81 6.14 -4.27 0.89
CA VAL A 81 6.75 -5.62 0.93
C VAL A 81 7.99 -5.65 0.03
N HIS A 82 8.98 -6.48 0.37
CA HIS A 82 10.19 -6.69 -0.45
C HIS A 82 9.78 -7.05 -1.89
N ASN A 83 10.13 -6.19 -2.85
CA ASN A 83 9.85 -6.24 -4.29
C ASN A 83 8.60 -5.50 -4.79
N SER A 84 7.99 -4.61 -4.00
CA SER A 84 7.00 -3.70 -4.57
C SER A 84 7.65 -2.72 -5.56
N TRP A 85 6.97 -2.42 -6.67
CA TRP A 85 7.38 -1.32 -7.56
C TRP A 85 6.95 0.05 -7.05
N LEU A 86 6.03 0.13 -6.08
CA LEU A 86 5.79 1.36 -5.35
C LEU A 86 6.98 1.63 -4.43
N ARG A 87 7.68 2.73 -4.66
CA ARG A 87 8.90 3.05 -3.91
C ARG A 87 8.58 3.98 -2.75
N ALA A 88 9.41 3.93 -1.72
CA ALA A 88 9.24 4.83 -0.58
C ALA A 88 9.49 6.28 -0.97
N GLU A 89 10.41 6.49 -1.90
CA GLU A 89 10.81 7.79 -2.42
C GLU A 89 9.63 8.50 -3.12
N ASP A 90 8.77 7.73 -3.79
CA ASP A 90 7.55 8.26 -4.44
C ASP A 90 6.59 8.85 -3.40
N LEU A 91 6.49 8.22 -2.23
CA LEU A 91 5.62 8.67 -1.13
C LEU A 91 6.28 9.77 -0.30
N GLN A 92 7.60 9.71 -0.09
CA GLN A 92 8.35 10.77 0.61
C GLN A 92 8.33 12.11 -0.13
N ALA A 93 8.09 12.09 -1.45
CA ALA A 93 7.93 13.30 -2.24
C ALA A 93 6.59 14.03 -1.98
N LEU A 94 5.65 13.42 -1.26
CA LEU A 94 4.37 14.03 -0.91
C LEU A 94 4.56 14.98 0.27
N THR A 95 4.67 16.29 -0.01
CA THR A 95 4.89 17.33 1.01
C THR A 95 3.60 17.87 1.64
N GLU A 96 2.46 17.61 1.01
CA GLU A 96 1.17 18.21 1.39
C GLU A 96 0.34 17.35 2.37
N ILE A 97 0.79 16.13 2.66
CA ILE A 97 0.12 15.19 3.55
C ILE A 97 1.11 14.52 4.48
N ASP A 98 0.63 13.99 5.61
CA ASP A 98 1.45 13.18 6.51
C ASP A 98 1.74 11.81 5.88
N VAL A 99 2.99 11.36 5.95
CA VAL A 99 3.43 10.10 5.33
C VAL A 99 4.18 9.24 6.34
N GLU A 100 3.66 8.04 6.58
CA GLU A 100 4.32 6.99 7.35
C GLU A 100 4.66 5.82 6.42
N ILE A 101 5.91 5.34 6.46
CA ILE A 101 6.38 4.23 5.61
C ILE A 101 6.86 3.09 6.48
N ASN A 102 6.16 1.97 6.39
CA ASN A 102 6.40 0.74 7.11
C ASN A 102 7.02 -0.30 6.17
N ARG A 103 8.04 -1.02 6.66
CA ARG A 103 8.65 -2.14 5.93
C ARG A 103 8.72 -3.36 6.83
N PRO A 104 8.31 -4.55 6.37
CA PRO A 104 8.45 -5.77 7.16
C PRO A 104 9.92 -5.99 7.56
N SER A 105 10.15 -6.19 8.85
CA SER A 105 11.47 -6.55 9.40
C SER A 105 11.74 -8.06 9.35
N TRP A 106 10.68 -8.86 9.22
CA TRP A 106 10.74 -10.31 9.20
C TRP A 106 9.59 -10.89 8.37
N SER A 107 9.81 -12.04 7.75
CA SER A 107 8.76 -12.84 7.09
C SER A 107 9.08 -14.33 7.11
N ARG A 108 8.04 -15.16 7.07
CA ARG A 108 8.17 -16.61 6.93
C ARG A 108 7.12 -17.12 5.94
N ILE A 109 7.57 -17.82 4.91
CA ILE A 109 6.74 -18.28 3.79
C ILE A 109 6.85 -19.79 3.68
N PHE A 110 5.72 -20.50 3.66
CA PHE A 110 5.73 -21.94 3.44
C PHE A 110 5.94 -22.25 1.96
N SER A 111 6.91 -23.11 1.66
CA SER A 111 7.19 -23.60 0.31
C SER A 111 6.60 -24.99 0.15
N GLY A 112 5.56 -25.11 -0.69
CA GLY A 112 4.98 -26.41 -1.04
C GLY A 112 5.94 -27.34 -1.80
N TRP A 113 6.97 -26.79 -2.43
CA TRP A 113 7.99 -27.57 -3.17
C TRP A 113 8.98 -28.27 -2.25
N SER A 114 9.43 -27.59 -1.20
CA SER A 114 10.35 -28.14 -0.21
C SER A 114 9.63 -28.72 1.00
N ASN A 115 8.31 -28.52 1.11
CA ASN A 115 7.49 -28.86 2.26
C ASN A 115 8.05 -28.29 3.57
N ASP A 116 8.60 -27.07 3.52
CA ASP A 116 9.29 -26.41 4.63
C ASP A 116 9.11 -24.89 4.60
N TRP A 117 9.46 -24.21 5.69
CA TRP A 117 9.39 -22.77 5.85
C TRP A 117 10.66 -22.06 5.39
N ILE A 118 10.51 -21.04 4.55
CA ILE A 118 11.57 -20.09 4.21
C ILE A 118 11.42 -18.88 5.13
N VAL A 119 12.40 -18.67 6.00
CA VAL A 119 12.48 -17.50 6.88
C VAL A 119 13.35 -16.44 6.23
N LYS A 120 12.89 -15.20 6.23
CA LYS A 120 13.64 -14.03 5.77
C LYS A 120 13.62 -12.96 6.85
N ASP A 121 14.75 -12.78 7.51
CA ASP A 121 15.05 -11.62 8.35
C ASP A 121 15.58 -10.49 7.48
N LYS A 122 15.26 -9.24 7.83
CA LYS A 122 15.96 -8.09 7.28
C LYS A 122 17.28 -7.98 8.04
N GLU A 123 18.41 -8.26 7.38
CA GLU A 123 19.73 -7.96 7.97
C GLU A 123 19.75 -6.49 8.40
N ARG A 124 20.14 -6.27 9.67
CA ARG A 124 20.09 -4.97 10.35
C ARG A 124 21.03 -3.95 9.74
#